data_AF-A0AAN8KII2-F1
#
_entry.id   AF-A0AAN8KII2-F1
#
_cell.length_a   1.000
_cell.length_b   1.000
_cell.length_c   1.000
_cell.angle_alpha   90.00
_cell.angle_beta   90.00
_cell.angle_gamma   90.00
#
_symmetry.space_group_name_H-M   'P 1'
#
loop_
_entity.id
_entity.type
_entity.pdbx_description
1 polymer ?
#
loop_
_entity_poly.entity_id
_entity_poly.type
_entity_poly.pdbx_seq_one_letter_code
_entity_poly.pdbx_strand_id
1 'polypeptide(L)'
;MPNKDNIRQIIGEIAHKELIQQPMYVKECWFNQLNLLGFTLGDSTIDGIYSKLRPTNKKVVNILKFPKMDEVQTITSEFLKKFIRDLPCDVLSKFLRFCTGSDNLTLDHDGNPKDISVIFNTLKGLERRPVGHTCGMVLEMPSEYDSFLDFRSEFNNILKSDVWVMDFV
;
A
#
# COMPACT_ATOMS: atom_id res chain seq x y z
N MET A 1 -8.60 31.58 28.81
CA MET A 1 -8.05 31.73 27.43
C MET A 1 -6.55 31.50 27.46
N PRO A 2 -5.97 30.90 26.41
CA PRO A 2 -4.53 30.75 26.30
C PRO A 2 -3.81 32.10 26.24
N ASN A 3 -2.67 32.23 26.94
CA ASN A 3 -1.80 33.40 26.98
C ASN A 3 -0.33 32.96 27.13
N LYS A 4 0.61 33.93 27.08
CA LYS A 4 2.05 33.63 27.11
C LYS A 4 2.49 32.83 28.34
N ASP A 5 1.82 33.03 29.48
CA ASP A 5 2.20 32.42 30.75
C ASP A 5 1.63 31.01 30.93
N ASN A 6 0.48 30.70 30.30
CA ASN A 6 -0.21 29.41 30.46
C ASN A 6 -0.21 28.52 29.20
N ILE A 7 0.19 29.03 28.03
CA ILE A 7 0.10 28.27 26.77
C ILE A 7 0.90 26.96 26.79
N ARG A 8 2.09 26.97 27.42
CA ARG A 8 2.93 25.77 27.52
C ARG A 8 2.26 24.68 28.36
N GLN A 9 1.62 25.07 29.45
CA GLN A 9 0.88 24.15 30.31
C GLN A 9 -0.34 23.59 29.58
N ILE A 10 -1.14 24.46 28.94
CA ILE A 10 -2.33 24.05 28.19
C ILE A 10 -1.96 23.05 27.08
N ILE A 11 -0.89 23.30 26.32
CA ILE A 11 -0.41 22.36 25.30
C ILE A 11 0.02 21.03 25.94
N GLY A 12 0.70 21.07 27.08
CA GLY A 12 1.10 19.87 27.82
C GLY A 12 -0.09 19.03 28.28
N GLU A 13 -1.14 19.67 28.79
CA GLU A 13 -2.37 19.02 29.23
C GLU A 13 -3.14 18.40 28.06
N ILE A 14 -3.25 19.11 26.93
CA ILE A 14 -3.85 18.58 25.70
C ILE A 14 -3.04 17.39 25.19
N ALA A 15 -1.72 17.52 25.08
CA ALA A 15 -0.86 16.43 24.62
C ALA A 15 -0.96 15.21 25.53
N HIS A 16 -0.99 15.39 26.85
CA HIS A 16 -1.15 14.29 27.79
C HIS A 16 -2.51 13.61 27.64
N LYS A 17 -3.59 14.39 27.46
CA LYS A 17 -4.92 13.84 27.24
C LYS A 17 -5.00 13.03 25.94
N GLU A 18 -4.58 13.61 24.82
CA GLU A 18 -4.72 13.00 23.49
C GLU A 18 -3.74 11.84 23.25
N LEU A 19 -2.50 11.94 23.75
CA LEU A 19 -1.46 10.94 23.46
C LEU A 19 -1.33 9.86 24.54
N ILE A 20 -1.72 10.15 25.78
CA ILE A 20 -1.56 9.22 26.91
C ILE A 20 -2.92 8.75 27.41
N GLN A 21 -3.81 9.67 27.81
CA GLN A 21 -5.05 9.28 28.50
C GLN A 21 -6.07 8.61 27.58
N GLN A 22 -6.33 9.16 26.38
CA GLN A 22 -7.28 8.54 25.45
C GLN A 22 -6.83 7.15 24.96
N PRO A 23 -5.55 6.94 24.57
CA PRO A 23 -5.10 5.61 24.15
C PRO A 23 -4.97 4.62 25.32
N MET A 24 -4.87 5.09 26.57
CA MET A 24 -4.72 4.22 27.75
C MET A 24 -5.88 3.24 27.89
N TYR A 25 -7.11 3.67 27.62
CA TYR A 25 -8.27 2.78 27.64
C TYR A 25 -8.13 1.65 26.61
N VAL A 26 -7.75 1.99 25.37
CA VAL A 26 -7.51 0.99 24.30
C VAL A 26 -6.40 0.03 24.70
N LYS A 27 -5.29 0.56 25.24
CA LYS A 27 -4.17 -0.24 25.75
C LYS A 27 -4.66 -1.21 26.82
N GLU A 28 -5.40 -0.77 27.83
CA GLU A 28 -5.87 -1.64 28.92
C GLU A 28 -6.77 -2.77 28.40
N CYS A 29 -7.66 -2.47 27.45
CA CYS A 29 -8.51 -3.48 26.81
C CYS A 29 -7.69 -4.50 26.00
N TRP A 30 -6.68 -4.04 25.26
CA TRP A 30 -5.95 -4.89 24.31
C TRP A 30 -4.77 -5.61 24.94
N PHE A 31 -4.10 -5.02 25.93
CA PHE A 31 -2.86 -5.51 26.50
C PHE A 31 -3.00 -6.94 27.05
N ASN A 32 -4.08 -7.22 27.77
CA ASN A 32 -4.35 -8.55 28.28
C ASN A 32 -4.59 -9.56 27.15
N GLN A 33 -5.31 -9.17 26.09
CA GLN A 33 -5.58 -10.03 24.95
C GLN A 33 -4.32 -10.30 24.13
N LEU A 34 -3.50 -9.28 23.89
CA LEU A 34 -2.23 -9.40 23.19
C LEU A 34 -1.23 -10.28 23.98
N ASN A 35 -1.17 -10.14 25.30
CA ASN A 35 -0.34 -11.00 26.15
C ASN A 35 -0.80 -12.46 26.11
N LEU A 36 -2.12 -12.72 26.11
CA LEU A 36 -2.67 -14.08 25.97
C LEU A 36 -2.28 -14.72 24.62
N LEU A 37 -2.16 -13.92 23.57
CA LEU A 37 -1.70 -14.34 22.25
C LEU A 37 -0.16 -14.43 22.14
N GLY A 38 0.57 -14.23 23.24
CA GLY A 38 2.04 -14.32 23.28
C GLY A 38 2.76 -13.13 22.65
N PHE A 39 2.06 -12.04 22.33
CA PHE A 39 2.70 -10.81 21.85
C PHE A 39 3.39 -10.08 23.00
N THR A 40 4.71 -10.24 23.09
CA THR A 40 5.54 -9.37 23.93
C THR A 40 5.91 -8.11 23.14
N LEU A 41 5.24 -7.01 23.46
CA LEU A 41 5.48 -5.70 22.84
C LEU A 41 6.80 -5.11 23.36
N GLY A 42 7.92 -5.49 22.73
CA GLY A 42 9.19 -4.79 22.86
C GLY A 42 9.40 -3.82 21.69
N ASP A 43 10.12 -2.73 21.92
CA ASP A 43 10.40 -1.69 20.91
C ASP A 43 11.01 -2.28 19.62
N SER A 44 11.94 -3.23 19.76
CA SER A 44 12.58 -3.92 18.62
C SER A 44 11.62 -4.77 17.79
N THR A 45 10.53 -5.28 18.39
CA THR A 45 9.55 -6.13 17.70
C THR A 45 8.64 -5.27 16.81
N ILE A 46 8.22 -4.11 17.32
CA ILE A 46 7.34 -3.19 16.60
C ILE A 46 8.08 -2.55 15.41
N ASP A 47 9.32 -2.10 15.62
CA ASP A 47 10.16 -1.56 14.54
C ASP A 47 10.41 -2.60 13.43
N GLY A 48 10.62 -3.86 13.83
CA GLY A 48 10.74 -4.98 12.90
C GLY A 48 9.49 -5.18 12.04
N ILE A 49 8.30 -5.10 12.65
CA ILE A 49 7.01 -5.19 11.95
C ILE A 49 6.86 -4.02 10.97
N TYR A 50 7.06 -2.78 11.41
CA TYR A 50 6.97 -1.62 10.52
C TYR A 50 7.97 -1.68 9.38
N SER A 51 9.20 -2.14 9.64
CA SER A 51 10.21 -2.34 8.60
C SER A 51 9.77 -3.36 7.56
N LYS A 52 9.10 -4.45 7.96
CA LYS A 52 8.52 -5.43 7.02
C LYS A 52 7.40 -4.83 6.17
N LEU A 53 6.46 -4.14 6.81
CA LEU A 53 5.30 -3.50 6.17
C LEU A 53 5.69 -2.37 5.21
N ARG A 54 6.78 -1.64 5.52
CA ARG A 54 7.20 -0.47 4.75
C ARG A 54 7.54 -0.87 3.32
N PRO A 55 6.88 -0.24 2.32
CA PRO A 55 7.13 -0.56 0.94
C PRO A 55 8.46 0.02 0.45
N THR A 56 9.08 -0.70 -0.47
CA THR A 56 10.21 -0.23 -1.28
C THR A 56 9.98 -0.73 -2.70
N ASN A 57 10.50 -0.03 -3.70
CA ASN A 57 10.30 -0.42 -5.10
C ASN A 57 10.73 -1.87 -5.34
N LYS A 58 11.84 -2.31 -4.73
CA LYS A 58 12.32 -3.70 -4.79
C LYS A 58 11.31 -4.68 -4.19
N LYS A 59 10.79 -4.41 -2.99
CA LYS A 59 9.79 -5.29 -2.36
C LYS A 59 8.51 -5.37 -3.20
N VAL A 60 8.03 -4.24 -3.71
CA VAL A 60 6.80 -4.20 -4.52
C VAL A 60 6.96 -4.95 -5.83
N VAL A 61 8.10 -4.81 -6.52
CA VAL A 61 8.38 -5.61 -7.74
C VAL A 61 8.42 -7.10 -7.44
N ASN A 62 8.98 -7.50 -6.29
CA ASN A 62 9.16 -8.91 -5.94
C ASN A 62 7.85 -9.64 -5.61
N ILE A 63 6.80 -8.92 -5.20
CA ILE A 63 5.49 -9.52 -4.89
C ILE A 63 4.57 -9.58 -6.12
N LEU A 64 5.01 -9.12 -7.28
CA LEU A 64 4.22 -9.25 -8.51
C LEU A 64 4.26 -10.68 -9.03
N LYS A 65 3.10 -11.29 -9.14
CA LYS A 65 2.94 -12.63 -9.69
C LYS A 65 2.27 -12.58 -11.04
N PHE A 66 3.03 -12.90 -12.07
CA PHE A 66 2.55 -12.94 -13.45
C PHE A 66 2.09 -14.35 -13.83
N PRO A 67 1.12 -14.47 -14.77
CA PRO A 67 0.73 -15.76 -15.32
C PRO A 67 1.80 -16.27 -16.28
N LYS A 68 1.54 -17.38 -16.98
CA LYS A 68 2.34 -17.72 -18.17
C LYS A 68 2.11 -16.64 -19.22
N MET A 69 3.19 -16.00 -19.66
CA MET A 69 3.14 -14.86 -20.57
C MET A 69 3.55 -15.21 -21.98
N ASP A 70 2.92 -14.57 -22.96
CA ASP A 70 3.43 -14.45 -24.32
C ASP A 70 4.47 -13.31 -24.44
N GLU A 71 4.98 -13.06 -25.65
CA GLU A 71 5.99 -12.03 -25.90
C GLU A 71 5.48 -10.62 -25.61
N VAL A 72 4.24 -10.32 -25.98
CA VAL A 72 3.61 -9.00 -25.79
C VAL A 72 3.39 -8.73 -24.30
N GLN A 73 2.82 -9.70 -23.58
CA GLN A 73 2.63 -9.65 -22.14
C GLN A 73 3.97 -9.54 -21.40
N THR A 74 5.02 -10.19 -21.90
CA THR A 74 6.37 -10.09 -21.33
C THR A 74 6.89 -8.65 -21.42
N ILE A 75 6.78 -8.01 -22.59
CA ILE A 75 7.17 -6.60 -22.77
C ILE A 75 6.40 -5.69 -21.81
N THR A 76 5.08 -5.86 -21.76
CA THR A 76 4.21 -5.07 -20.88
C THR A 76 4.52 -5.30 -19.40
N SER A 77 4.88 -6.53 -19.00
CA SER A 77 5.31 -6.83 -17.63
C SER A 77 6.61 -6.09 -17.26
N GLU A 78 7.54 -5.94 -18.21
CA GLU A 78 8.76 -5.18 -17.99
C GLU A 78 8.50 -3.68 -17.92
N PHE A 79 7.49 -3.16 -18.63
CA PHE A 79 7.02 -1.79 -18.43
C PHE A 79 6.49 -1.57 -17.02
N LEU A 80 5.65 -2.48 -16.49
CA LEU A 80 5.16 -2.40 -15.11
C LEU A 80 6.30 -2.44 -14.09
N LYS A 81 7.22 -3.40 -14.23
CA LYS A 81 8.38 -3.49 -13.31
C LYS A 81 9.25 -2.25 -13.38
N LYS A 82 9.54 -1.75 -14.59
CA LYS A 82 10.32 -0.52 -14.78
C LYS A 82 9.63 0.69 -14.15
N PHE A 83 8.33 0.85 -14.40
CA PHE A 83 7.52 1.91 -13.82
C PHE A 83 7.63 1.91 -12.29
N ILE A 84 7.40 0.75 -11.66
CA ILE A 84 7.47 0.62 -10.19
C ILE A 84 8.88 0.91 -9.68
N ARG A 85 9.95 0.46 -10.37
CA ARG A 85 11.34 0.77 -9.96
C ARG A 85 11.62 2.27 -9.93
N ASP A 86 10.98 3.04 -10.81
CA ASP A 86 11.19 4.48 -10.96
C ASP A 86 10.23 5.34 -10.12
N LEU A 87 9.31 4.74 -9.36
CA LEU A 87 8.34 5.49 -8.56
C LEU A 87 8.97 6.16 -7.33
N PRO A 88 8.66 7.46 -7.08
CA PRO A 88 8.89 8.09 -5.78
C PRO A 88 8.12 7.37 -4.65
N CYS A 89 8.61 7.46 -3.42
CA CYS A 89 8.03 6.76 -2.26
C CYS A 89 6.53 7.05 -2.04
N ASP A 90 6.12 8.31 -2.20
CA ASP A 90 4.72 8.73 -2.04
C ASP A 90 3.81 8.14 -3.12
N VAL A 91 4.29 8.09 -4.37
CA VAL A 91 3.55 7.50 -5.49
C VAL A 91 3.53 5.97 -5.40
N LEU A 92 4.59 5.35 -4.87
CA LEU A 92 4.65 3.91 -4.64
C LEU A 92 3.57 3.45 -3.64
N SER A 93 3.33 4.22 -2.57
CA SER A 93 2.23 3.96 -1.64
C SER A 93 0.88 4.03 -2.35
N LYS A 94 0.68 5.02 -3.24
CA LYS A 94 -0.54 5.07 -4.07
C LYS A 94 -0.67 3.83 -4.96
N PHE A 95 0.40 3.38 -5.60
CA PHE A 95 0.35 2.15 -6.40
C PHE A 95 -0.07 0.93 -5.58
N LEU A 96 0.47 0.77 -4.36
CA LEU A 96 0.06 -0.31 -3.47
C LEU A 96 -1.40 -0.20 -3.04
N ARG A 97 -1.85 1.01 -2.70
CA ARG A 97 -3.25 1.23 -2.35
C ARG A 97 -4.16 0.89 -3.53
N PHE A 98 -3.71 1.14 -4.76
CA PHE A 98 -4.52 0.87 -5.96
C PHE A 98 -4.73 -0.63 -6.12
N CYS A 99 -3.72 -1.43 -5.82
CA CYS A 99 -3.79 -2.88 -5.96
C CYS A 99 -4.39 -3.58 -4.74
N THR A 100 -4.28 -3.00 -3.54
CA THR A 100 -4.50 -3.71 -2.26
C THR A 100 -5.42 -2.98 -1.27
N GLY A 101 -5.75 -1.71 -1.53
CA GLY A 101 -6.44 -0.84 -0.57
C GLY A 101 -5.57 -0.32 0.58
N SER A 102 -4.28 -0.66 0.61
CA SER A 102 -3.32 -0.28 1.66
C SER A 102 -2.09 0.44 1.09
N ASP A 103 -1.61 1.47 1.79
CA ASP A 103 -0.35 2.16 1.47
C ASP A 103 0.91 1.35 1.87
N ASN A 104 0.72 0.26 2.62
CA ASN A 104 1.76 -0.66 3.10
C ASN A 104 1.61 -2.04 2.47
N LEU A 105 2.68 -2.86 2.56
CA LEU A 105 2.63 -4.26 2.18
C LEU A 105 1.69 -5.05 3.10
N THR A 106 0.83 -5.87 2.52
CA THR A 106 0.01 -6.83 3.26
C THR A 106 0.82 -8.08 3.55
N LEU A 107 0.84 -8.53 4.80
CA LEU A 107 1.52 -9.76 5.19
C LEU A 107 0.54 -10.92 5.34
N ASP A 108 1.00 -12.15 5.10
CA ASP A 108 0.30 -13.37 5.47
C ASP A 108 0.47 -13.71 6.96
N HIS A 109 -0.07 -14.85 7.37
CA HIS A 109 -0.01 -15.34 8.75
C HIS A 109 1.41 -15.69 9.22
N ASP A 110 2.33 -15.96 8.30
CA ASP A 110 3.75 -16.22 8.59
C ASP A 110 4.59 -14.92 8.58
N GLY A 111 3.96 -13.78 8.30
CA GLY A 111 4.61 -12.48 8.23
C GLY A 111 5.39 -12.24 6.93
N ASN A 112 5.08 -12.99 5.86
CA ASN A 112 5.63 -12.79 4.53
C ASN A 112 4.73 -11.86 3.71
N PRO A 113 5.29 -11.02 2.82
CA PRO A 113 4.48 -10.22 1.90
C PRO A 113 3.57 -11.09 1.03
N LYS A 114 2.28 -10.74 0.94
CA LYS A 114 1.33 -11.36 0.02
C LYS A 114 1.59 -10.89 -1.40
N ASP A 115 1.44 -11.80 -2.35
CA ASP A 115 1.58 -11.51 -3.77
C ASP A 115 0.43 -10.63 -4.31
N ILE A 116 0.76 -9.75 -5.24
CA ILE A 116 -0.20 -9.10 -6.13
C ILE A 116 -0.26 -9.92 -7.41
N SER A 117 -1.42 -10.51 -7.70
CA SER A 117 -1.61 -11.27 -8.93
C SER A 117 -1.85 -10.31 -10.09
N VAL A 118 -1.03 -10.39 -11.13
CA VAL A 118 -1.21 -9.62 -12.35
C VAL A 118 -2.01 -10.48 -13.33
N ILE A 119 -3.07 -9.91 -13.91
CA ILE A 119 -3.82 -10.55 -14.99
C ILE A 119 -3.90 -9.61 -16.17
N PHE A 120 -3.89 -10.19 -17.37
CA PHE A 120 -3.96 -9.43 -18.61
C PHE A 120 -5.34 -9.51 -19.24
N ASN A 121 -5.82 -8.40 -19.77
CA ASN A 121 -7.02 -8.33 -20.61
C ASN A 121 -6.67 -7.78 -22.00
N THR A 122 -7.65 -7.85 -22.92
CA THR A 122 -7.51 -7.39 -24.30
C THR A 122 -8.19 -6.04 -24.55
N LEU A 123 -8.45 -5.26 -23.49
CA LEU A 123 -9.09 -3.94 -23.61
C LEU A 123 -8.18 -2.98 -24.37
N LYS A 124 -8.76 -2.26 -25.33
CA LYS A 124 -8.06 -1.33 -26.23
C LYS A 124 -8.86 -0.05 -26.44
N GLY A 125 -8.22 0.97 -27.02
CA GLY A 125 -8.87 2.23 -27.33
C GLY A 125 -9.39 2.95 -26.07
N LEU A 126 -10.63 3.43 -26.11
CA LEU A 126 -11.24 4.20 -25.03
C LEU A 126 -11.59 3.36 -23.78
N GLU A 127 -11.72 2.05 -23.92
CA GLU A 127 -12.01 1.14 -22.79
C GLU A 127 -10.74 0.70 -22.06
N ARG A 128 -9.57 0.99 -22.63
CA ARG A 128 -8.27 0.58 -22.07
C ARG A 128 -8.05 1.25 -20.71
N ARG A 129 -7.91 0.42 -19.67
CA ARG A 129 -7.59 0.88 -18.32
C ARG A 129 -7.03 -0.26 -17.45
N PRO A 130 -6.00 0.01 -16.65
CA PRO A 130 -5.70 -0.79 -15.47
C PRO A 130 -6.84 -0.76 -14.45
N VAL A 131 -7.09 -1.88 -13.79
CA VAL A 131 -8.10 -2.05 -12.73
C VAL A 131 -7.45 -2.77 -11.55
N GLY A 132 -7.65 -2.23 -10.35
CA GLY A 132 -7.18 -2.83 -9.11
C GLY A 132 -8.34 -3.49 -8.36
N HIS A 133 -8.26 -4.79 -8.13
CA HIS A 133 -9.23 -5.53 -7.31
C HIS A 133 -8.67 -5.71 -5.90
N THR A 134 -8.98 -4.77 -5.01
CA THR A 134 -8.26 -4.64 -3.74
C THR A 134 -8.47 -5.80 -2.78
N CYS A 135 -9.70 -6.34 -2.69
CA CYS A 135 -9.99 -7.50 -1.85
C CYS A 135 -9.20 -8.74 -2.27
N GLY A 136 -8.97 -8.89 -3.58
CA GLY A 136 -8.24 -10.02 -4.17
C GLY A 136 -6.74 -9.79 -4.34
N MET A 137 -6.24 -8.58 -4.12
CA MET A 137 -4.88 -8.16 -4.47
C MET A 137 -4.55 -8.48 -5.94
N VAL A 138 -5.46 -8.13 -6.86
CA VAL A 138 -5.27 -8.38 -8.29
C VAL A 138 -5.08 -7.06 -9.02
N LEU A 139 -4.04 -6.98 -9.84
CA LEU A 139 -3.86 -5.93 -10.84
C LEU A 139 -4.25 -6.49 -12.20
N GLU A 140 -5.40 -6.06 -12.70
CA GLU A 140 -5.82 -6.33 -14.06
C GLU A 140 -5.35 -5.20 -14.98
N MET A 141 -4.73 -5.55 -16.11
CA MET A 141 -4.21 -4.55 -17.02
C MET A 141 -4.24 -5.00 -18.49
N PRO A 142 -4.34 -4.06 -19.44
CA PRO A 142 -4.19 -4.34 -20.86
C PRO A 142 -2.89 -5.08 -21.16
N SER A 143 -2.95 -6.07 -22.05
CA SER A 143 -1.78 -6.87 -22.45
C SER A 143 -0.77 -6.10 -23.29
N GLU A 144 -1.20 -5.02 -23.96
CA GLU A 144 -0.43 -4.34 -24.99
C GLU A 144 -0.43 -2.82 -24.80
N TYR A 145 0.76 -2.22 -24.92
CA TYR A 145 0.99 -0.78 -24.94
C TYR A 145 1.99 -0.46 -26.05
N ASP A 146 1.77 0.64 -26.77
CA ASP A 146 2.64 1.06 -27.87
C ASP A 146 4.05 1.41 -27.38
N SER A 147 4.16 1.97 -26.16
CA SER A 147 5.43 2.30 -25.55
C SER A 147 5.37 2.34 -24.02
N PHE A 148 6.54 2.32 -23.38
CA PHE A 148 6.66 2.58 -21.95
C PHE A 148 6.14 3.98 -21.55
N LEU A 149 6.22 4.96 -22.45
CA LEU A 149 5.74 6.32 -22.16
C LEU A 149 4.22 6.35 -22.06
N ASP A 150 3.53 5.62 -22.95
CA ASP A 150 2.07 5.50 -22.92
C ASP A 150 1.61 4.78 -21.65
N PHE A 151 2.25 3.65 -21.35
CA PHE A 151 2.05 2.92 -20.11
C PHE A 151 2.20 3.82 -18.88
N ARG A 152 3.33 4.54 -18.80
CA ARG A 152 3.65 5.42 -17.66
C ARG A 152 2.67 6.57 -17.54
N SER A 153 2.26 7.17 -18.66
CA SER A 153 1.29 8.27 -18.67
C SER A 153 -0.06 7.80 -18.12
N GLU A 154 -0.56 6.67 -18.60
CA GLU A 154 -1.84 6.09 -18.20
C GLU A 154 -1.86 5.77 -16.70
N PHE A 155 -0.87 5.03 -16.21
CA PHE A 155 -0.75 4.72 -14.78
C PHE A 155 -0.63 5.97 -13.91
N ASN A 156 0.18 6.96 -14.31
CA ASN A 156 0.30 8.20 -13.54
C ASN A 156 -1.02 8.95 -13.46
N ASN A 157 -1.82 8.97 -14.52
CA ASN A 157 -3.12 9.64 -14.51
C ASN A 157 -4.09 8.95 -13.54
N ILE A 158 -4.07 7.61 -13.49
CA ILE A 158 -4.86 6.82 -12.53
C ILE A 158 -4.41 7.10 -11.09
N LEU A 159 -3.11 7.07 -10.82
CA LEU A 159 -2.60 7.32 -9.46
C LEU A 159 -2.79 8.78 -9.02
N LYS A 160 -2.93 9.73 -9.95
CA LYS A 160 -3.22 11.15 -9.68
C LYS A 160 -4.70 11.45 -9.51
N SER A 161 -5.61 10.65 -10.06
CA SER A 161 -7.04 11.00 -10.05
C SER A 161 -7.64 10.99 -8.65
N ASP A 162 -7.02 10.29 -7.69
CA ASP A 162 -7.52 10.02 -6.33
C ASP A 162 -8.99 9.51 -6.27
N VAL A 163 -9.57 9.18 -7.43
CA VAL A 163 -10.90 8.58 -7.64
C VAL A 163 -10.67 7.25 -8.33
N TRP A 164 -10.65 6.19 -7.54
CA TRP A 164 -10.29 4.85 -8.01
C TRP A 164 -11.58 4.05 -8.11
N VAL A 165 -11.86 3.50 -9.29
CA VAL A 165 -13.02 2.63 -9.47
C VAL A 165 -12.69 1.33 -8.76
N MET A 166 -13.24 1.18 -7.55
CA MET A 166 -13.09 0.02 -6.69
C MET A 166 -14.30 -0.88 -6.96
N ASP A 167 -14.13 -1.85 -7.85
CA ASP A 167 -15.17 -2.85 -8.08
C ASP A 167 -15.11 -3.90 -6.96
N PHE A 168 -16.26 -4.18 -6.33
CA PHE A 168 -16.41 -5.31 -5.41
C PHE A 168 -16.83 -6.52 -6.25
N VAL A 169 -16.00 -7.57 -6.27
CA VAL A 169 -16.35 -8.88 -6.84
C VAL A 169 -16.80 -9.81 -5.72
#